data_AF-A0A9E2YMX1-F1
#
_entry.id   AF-A0A9E2YMX1-F1
#
_cell.length_a   1.000
_cell.length_b   1.000
_cell.length_c   1.000
_cell.angle_alpha   90.00
_cell.angle_beta   90.00
_cell.angle_gamma   90.00
#
_symmetry.space_group_name_H-M   'P 1'
#
loop_
_entity.id
_entity.type
_entity.pdbx_description
1 polymer ?
#
loop_
_entity_poly.entity_id
_entity_poly.type
_entity_poly.pdbx_seq_one_letter_code
_entity_poly.pdbx_strand_id
1 'polypeptide(L)' 'MSNSVTGSKTTAARSVDLSAAGAAAWLAATVFLALLAVYFVGVDQGAVSLFGSDMHVHEFVHDARHLLGFPCH' A
#
# COMPACT_ATOMS: atom_id res chain seq x y z
N MET A 1 -12.05 48.17 42.12
CA MET A 1 -12.59 47.74 40.81
C MET A 1 -11.44 47.14 40.03
N SER A 2 -11.29 45.82 40.04
CA SER A 2 -10.20 45.10 39.37
C SER A 2 -10.78 44.37 38.18
N ASN A 3 -10.46 44.82 36.96
CA ASN A 3 -10.93 44.17 35.74
C ASN A 3 -9.92 43.09 35.34
N SER A 4 -10.30 41.83 35.59
CA SER A 4 -9.57 40.66 35.11
C SER A 4 -9.72 40.57 33.59
N VAL A 5 -8.65 40.91 32.86
CA VAL A 5 -8.54 40.63 31.43
C VAL A 5 -8.27 39.13 31.29
N THR A 6 -9.33 38.34 31.17
CA THR A 6 -9.24 36.93 30.79
C THR A 6 -8.84 36.87 29.32
N GLY A 7 -7.57 36.58 29.06
CA GLY A 7 -7.05 36.38 27.71
C GLY A 7 -7.84 35.29 27.00
N SER A 8 -8.55 35.67 25.94
CA SER A 8 -9.21 34.74 25.02
C SER A 8 -8.13 33.89 24.36
N LYS A 9 -8.05 32.60 24.72
CA LYS A 9 -7.23 31.64 23.99
C LYS A 9 -7.90 31.42 22.64
N THR A 10 -7.46 32.15 21.63
CA THR A 10 -7.80 31.88 20.24
C THR A 10 -7.28 30.49 19.88
N THR A 11 -8.16 29.49 19.83
CA THR A 11 -7.85 28.20 19.23
C THR A 11 -7.56 28.45 17.76
N ALA A 12 -6.27 28.44 17.40
CA ALA A 12 -5.86 28.55 16.01
C ALA A 12 -6.44 27.37 15.24
N ALA A 13 -7.38 27.65 14.33
CA ALA A 13 -7.88 26.68 13.38
C ALA A 13 -6.71 26.30 12.47
N ARG A 14 -6.15 25.09 12.67
CA ARG A 14 -5.09 24.57 11.81
C ARG A 14 -5.67 24.38 10.42
N SER A 15 -5.27 25.21 9.47
CA SER A 15 -5.60 25.02 8.07
C SER A 15 -5.09 23.64 7.64
N VAL A 16 -6.00 22.74 7.30
CA VAL A 16 -5.64 21.47 6.69
C VAL A 16 -5.03 21.83 5.34
N ASP A 17 -3.75 21.54 5.17
CA ASP A 17 -3.08 21.74 3.90
C ASP A 17 -3.60 20.69 2.92
N LEU A 18 -4.58 21.07 2.12
CA LEU A 18 -5.25 20.20 1.16
C LEU A 18 -4.26 19.62 0.14
N SER A 19 -3.17 20.33 -0.13
CA SER A 19 -2.08 19.86 -1.00
C SER A 19 -1.31 18.72 -0.34
N ALA A 20 -0.88 18.88 0.91
CA ALA A 20 -0.21 17.83 1.67
C ALA A 20 -1.13 16.64 1.93
N ALA A 21 -2.42 16.87 2.19
CA ALA A 21 -3.41 15.81 2.34
C ALA A 21 -3.62 15.04 1.02
N GLY A 22 -3.70 15.75 -0.12
CA GLY A 22 -3.81 15.15 -1.45
C GLY A 22 -2.56 14.36 -1.83
N ALA A 23 -1.37 14.90 -1.56
CA ALA A 23 -0.10 14.21 -1.74
C ALA A 23 -0.03 12.96 -0.86
N ALA A 24 -0.37 13.06 0.43
CA ALA A 24 -0.40 11.91 1.33
C ALA A 24 -1.35 10.82 0.85
N ALA A 25 -2.54 11.18 0.35
CA ALA A 25 -3.51 10.24 -0.20
C ALA A 25 -2.96 9.52 -1.45
N TRP A 26 -2.31 10.26 -2.36
CA TRP A 26 -1.68 9.68 -3.54
C TRP A 26 -0.56 8.71 -3.18
N LEU A 27 0.32 9.12 -2.27
CA LEU A 27 1.42 8.30 -1.77
C LEU A 27 0.90 7.04 -1.09
N ALA A 28 -0.14 7.16 -0.26
CA ALA A 28 -0.77 6.01 0.39
C ALA A 28 -1.39 5.04 -0.63
N ALA A 29 -2.08 5.56 -1.66
CA ALA A 29 -2.65 4.74 -2.73
C ALA A 29 -1.56 4.01 -3.52
N THR A 30 -0.45 4.70 -3.86
CA THR A 30 0.68 4.09 -4.55
C THR A 30 1.34 3.00 -3.71
N VAL A 31 1.59 3.25 -2.42
CA VAL A 31 2.17 2.25 -1.52
C VAL A 31 1.24 1.05 -1.39
N PHE A 32 -0.07 1.28 -1.22
CA PHE A 32 -1.05 0.21 -1.16
C PHE A 32 -1.05 -0.65 -2.43
N LEU A 33 -1.01 -0.02 -3.61
CA LEU A 33 -0.96 -0.73 -4.88
C LEU A 33 0.37 -1.51 -5.04
N ALA A 34 1.49 -0.93 -4.62
CA ALA A 34 2.78 -1.60 -4.62
C ALA A 34 2.78 -2.83 -3.70
N LEU A 35 2.19 -2.70 -2.50
CA LEU A 35 2.03 -3.82 -1.57
C LEU A 35 1.13 -4.91 -2.13
N LEU A 36 0.04 -4.55 -2.83
CA LEU A 36 -0.79 -5.53 -3.55
C LEU A 36 0.02 -6.25 -4.62
N ALA A 37 0.79 -5.54 -5.44
CA ALA A 37 1.62 -6.14 -6.47
C ALA A 37 2.64 -7.13 -5.86
N VAL A 38 3.34 -6.71 -4.80
CA VAL A 38 4.27 -7.58 -4.06
C VAL A 38 3.56 -8.77 -3.43
N TYR A 39 2.35 -8.59 -2.91
CA TYR A 39 1.54 -9.68 -2.37
C TYR A 39 1.15 -10.68 -3.46
N PHE A 40 0.66 -10.23 -4.62
CA PHE A 40 0.31 -11.12 -5.72
C PHE A 40 1.52 -11.88 -6.26
N VAL A 41 2.66 -11.20 -6.44
CA VAL A 41 3.93 -11.85 -6.81
C VAL A 41 4.36 -12.83 -5.72
N GLY A 42 4.25 -12.47 -4.44
CA GLY A 42 4.58 -13.35 -3.33
C GLY A 42 3.68 -14.57 -3.20
N VAL A 43 2.37 -14.43 -3.46
CA VAL A 43 1.41 -15.54 -3.53
C VAL A 43 1.77 -16.47 -4.68
N ASP A 44 2.02 -15.91 -5.87
CA ASP A 44 2.41 -16.67 -7.07
C ASP A 44 3.73 -17.44 -6.89
N GLN A 45 4.65 -16.92 -6.09
CA GLN A 45 5.94 -17.57 -5.78
C GLN A 45 5.90 -18.42 -4.50
N GLY A 46 4.74 -18.58 -3.86
CA GLY A 46 4.58 -19.36 -2.62
C GLY A 46 5.18 -18.74 -1.35
N ALA A 47 5.59 -17.47 -1.38
CA ALA A 47 6.18 -16.74 -0.25
C ALA A 47 5.17 -16.41 0.86
N VAL A 48 3.87 -16.34 0.53
CA VAL A 48 2.77 -16.20 1.51
C VAL A 48 1.66 -17.23 1.20
N SER A 49 1.44 -18.17 2.12
CA SER A 49 0.47 -19.25 1.97
C SER A 49 -0.74 -18.99 2.87
N LEU A 50 -1.75 -18.29 2.34
CA LEU A 50 -3.04 -18.07 3.04
C LEU A 50 -4.06 -19.16 2.75
N PHE A 51 -3.88 -19.94 1.68
CA PHE A 51 -4.80 -21.00 1.23
C PHE A 51 -4.16 -22.40 1.19
N GLY A 52 -3.05 -22.60 1.91
CA GLY A 52 -2.29 -23.84 1.85
C GLY A 52 -1.20 -23.81 0.77
N SER A 53 -0.32 -24.80 0.81
CA SER A 53 0.89 -24.97 -0.01
C SER A 53 0.58 -25.29 -1.48
N ASP A 54 -0.41 -24.62 -2.04
CA ASP A 54 -1.02 -24.91 -3.32
C ASP A 54 -0.68 -23.80 -4.30
N MET A 55 0.18 -24.13 -5.26
CA MET A 55 0.87 -23.18 -6.14
C MET A 55 0.41 -23.31 -7.59
N HIS A 56 -0.87 -23.61 -7.83
CA HIS A 56 -1.41 -23.83 -9.19
C HIS A 56 -1.07 -22.72 -10.19
N VAL A 57 -1.06 -21.45 -9.76
CA VAL A 57 -0.68 -20.33 -10.62
C VAL A 57 0.83 -20.38 -10.95
N HIS A 58 1.66 -20.71 -9.96
CA HIS A 58 3.10 -20.92 -10.12
C HIS A 58 3.40 -22.00 -11.15
N GLU A 59 2.73 -23.16 -11.05
CA GLU A 59 2.92 -24.29 -11.97
C GLU A 59 2.40 -23.95 -13.36
N PHE A 60 1.24 -23.30 -13.47
CA PHE A 60 0.69 -22.85 -14.75
C PHE A 60 1.62 -21.86 -15.47
N VAL A 61 2.16 -20.87 -14.76
CA VAL A 61 3.10 -19.89 -15.32
C VAL A 61 4.44 -20.53 -15.65
N HIS A 62 4.91 -21.43 -14.79
CA HIS A 62 6.12 -22.22 -15.02
C HIS A 62 5.98 -23.08 -16.29
N ASP A 63 4.85 -23.75 -16.49
CA ASP A 63 4.55 -24.56 -17.67
C ASP A 63 4.38 -23.70 -18.94
N ALA A 64 3.71 -22.54 -18.84
CA ALA A 64 3.57 -21.62 -19.95
C ALA A 64 4.92 -21.09 -20.45
N ARG A 65 5.87 -20.81 -19.53
CA ARG A 65 7.24 -20.40 -19.86
C ARG A 65 7.99 -21.50 -20.61
N HIS A 66 7.81 -22.76 -20.20
CA HIS A 66 8.40 -23.92 -20.88
C HIS A 66 7.76 -24.12 -22.26
N LEU A 67 6.44 -23.97 -22.38
CA LEU A 67 5.72 -24.04 -23.66
C LEU A 67 6.15 -22.93 -24.63
N LEU A 68 6.47 -21.74 -24.13
CA LEU A 68 6.99 -20.62 -24.91
C LEU A 68 8.50 -20.75 -25.22
N GLY A 69 9.15 -21.83 -24.77
CA GLY A 69 10.56 -22.13 -25.07
C GLY A 69 11.58 -21.28 -24.30
N PHE A 70 11.14 -20.54 -23.27
CA PHE A 70 12.07 -19.78 -22.44
C PHE A 70 12.82 -20.73 -21.49
N PRO A 71 14.17 -20.69 -21.45
CA PRO A 71 14.98 -21.59 -20.64
C PRO A 71 14.68 -21.43 -19.15
N CYS A 72 14.52 -22.56 -18.45
CA CYS A 72 14.60 -22.66 -16.99
C CYS A 72 16.07 -22.79 -16.59
N HIS A 73 16.50 -22.04 -15.56
CA HIS A 73 17.82 -22.25 -14.95
C HIS A 73 17.89 -23.64 -14.32
#